data_AF-A0A2E8GKV4-F1
#
_entry.id   AF-A0A2E8GKV4-F1
#
_cell.length_a   1.000
_cell.length_b   1.000
_cell.length_c   1.000
_cell.angle_alpha   90.00
_cell.angle_beta   90.00
_cell.angle_gamma   90.00
#
_symmetry.space_group_name_H-M   'P 1'
#
loop_
_entity.id
_entity.type
_entity.pdbx_description
1 polymer ?
#
loop_
_entity_poly.entity_id
_entity_poly.type
_entity_poly.pdbx_seq_one_letter_code
_entity_poly.pdbx_strand_id
1 'polypeptide(L)' 'MGNHRKVLLPSGNKNLCIVLVNPEHDGNIGAVARSMLNFGITDLRVVG' A
#
# COMPACT_ATOMS: atom_id res chain seq x y z
N MET A 1 -3.42 1.72 16.37
CA MET A 1 -3.69 0.74 15.29
C MET A 1 -5.18 0.81 14.95
N GLY A 2 -5.53 1.18 13.71
CA GLY A 2 -6.92 1.44 13.30
C GLY A 2 -7.60 0.24 12.65
N ASN A 3 -8.92 0.13 12.82
CA ASN A 3 -9.72 -0.95 12.22
C ASN A 3 -9.84 -0.77 10.70
N HIS A 4 -9.80 -1.86 9.94
CA HIS A 4 -10.11 -1.83 8.51
C HIS A 4 -11.60 -1.53 8.34
N ARG A 5 -11.91 -0.29 7.96
CA ARG A 5 -13.28 0.14 7.68
C ARG A 5 -13.61 -0.18 6.23
N LYS A 6 -14.78 -0.78 5.99
CA LYS A 6 -15.33 -1.00 4.63
C LYS A 6 -15.88 0.30 4.07
N VAL A 7 -15.01 1.28 3.87
CA VAL A 7 -15.30 2.54 3.18
C VAL A 7 -14.77 2.46 1.75
N LEU A 8 -15.37 3.22 0.84
CA LEU A 8 -14.89 3.29 -0.54
C LEU A 8 -13.50 3.93 -0.58
N LEU A 9 -12.64 3.40 -1.45
CA LEU A 9 -11.32 3.96 -1.69
C LEU A 9 -11.42 5.23 -2.54
N PRO A 10 -10.56 6.24 -2.32
CA PRO A 10 -10.42 7.39 -3.20
C PRO A 10 -10.16 6.97 -4.66
N SER A 11 -10.82 7.62 -5.63
CA SER A 11 -10.84 7.18 -7.04
C SER A 11 -9.64 7.62 -7.88
N GLY A 12 -8.67 8.35 -7.30
CA GLY A 12 -7.64 9.09 -8.04
C GLY A 12 -6.35 8.36 -8.41
N ASN A 13 -6.11 7.15 -7.86
CA ASN A 13 -4.76 6.56 -7.86
C ASN A 13 -4.62 5.25 -8.66
N LYS A 14 -5.50 5.04 -9.65
CA LYS A 14 -5.50 3.79 -10.45
C LYS A 14 -4.23 3.55 -11.27
N ASN A 15 -3.48 4.60 -11.59
CA ASN A 15 -2.27 4.53 -12.41
C ASN A 15 -0.98 4.75 -11.59
N LEU A 16 -1.07 4.70 -10.25
CA LEU A 16 0.08 4.88 -9.36
C LEU A 16 0.54 3.52 -8.83
N CYS A 17 1.77 3.15 -9.17
CA CYS A 17 2.43 1.95 -8.68
C CYS A 17 3.54 2.33 -7.69
N ILE A 18 3.57 1.67 -6.53
CA ILE A 18 4.64 1.80 -5.54
C ILE A 18 5.54 0.58 -5.67
N VAL A 19 6.85 0.79 -5.84
CA VAL A 19 7.84 -0.29 -5.94
C VAL A 19 8.77 -0.23 -4.73
N LEU A 20 8.79 -1.30 -3.94
CA LEU A 20 9.76 -1.50 -2.87
C LEU A 20 10.95 -2.28 -3.41
N VAL A 21 12.14 -1.71 -3.31
CA VAL A 21 13.39 -2.34 -3.76
C VAL A 21 14.19 -2.77 -2.54
N ASN A 22 14.59 -4.04 -2.50
CA ASN A 22 15.32 -4.71 -1.44
C ASN A 22 14.77 -4.38 -0.03
N PRO A 23 13.47 -4.63 0.24
CA PRO A 23 12.94 -4.41 1.58
C PRO A 23 13.64 -5.33 2.59
N GLU A 24 14.27 -4.72 3.59
CA GLU A 24 15.07 -5.43 4.60
C GLU A 24 14.20 -6.25 5.59
N HIS A 25 12.97 -5.81 5.83
CA HIS A 25 12.05 -6.42 6.80
C HIS A 25 10.65 -6.58 6.21
N ASP A 26 10.06 -7.77 6.31
CA ASP A 26 8.69 -8.04 5.85
C ASP A 26 7.64 -7.11 6.47
N GLY A 27 7.88 -6.66 7.71
CA GLY A 27 7.04 -5.69 8.40
C GLY A 27 6.86 -4.37 7.64
N ASN A 28 7.88 -3.96 6.87
CA ASN A 28 7.83 -2.74 6.07
C ASN A 28 6.85 -2.87 4.91
N ILE A 29 6.76 -4.05 4.28
CA ILE A 29 5.82 -4.33 3.19
C ILE A 29 4.38 -4.15 3.69
N GLY A 30 4.06 -4.72 4.87
CA GLY A 30 2.75 -4.59 5.48
C GLY A 30 2.40 -3.15 5.89
N ALA A 31 3.37 -2.41 6.43
CA ALA A 31 3.19 -1.01 6.81
C ALA A 31 2.93 -0.12 5.57
N VAL A 32 3.66 -0.34 4.49
CA VAL A 32 3.49 0.37 3.21
C VAL A 32 2.14 0.02 2.58
N ALA A 33 1.78 -1.26 2.48
CA ALA A 33 0.50 -1.69 1.92
C ALA A 33 -0.71 -1.08 2.68
N ARG A 34 -0.62 -1.01 4.01
CA ARG A 34 -1.67 -0.36 4.83
C ARG A 34 -1.75 1.14 4.56
N SER A 35 -0.61 1.80 4.43
CA SER A 35 -0.55 3.23 4.11
C SER A 35 -1.14 3.50 2.72
N MET A 36 -0.81 2.68 1.73
CA MET A 36 -1.36 2.75 0.37
C MET A 36 -2.88 2.70 0.35
N LEU A 37 -3.49 1.78 1.10
CA LEU A 37 -4.95 1.66 1.18
C LEU A 37 -5.63 2.89 1.80
N ASN A 38 -4.99 3.58 2.75
CA ASN A 38 -5.52 4.83 3.29
C ASN A 38 -5.64 5.93 2.22
N PHE A 39 -4.84 5.84 1.15
CA PHE A 39 -4.83 6.79 0.04
C PHE A 39 -5.44 6.22 -1.25
N GLY A 40 -6.08 5.04 -1.20
CA GLY A 40 -6.69 4.43 -2.40
C GLY A 40 -5.69 3.93 -3.44
N ILE A 41 -4.44 3.67 -3.05
CA ILE A 41 -3.41 3.07 -3.90
C ILE A 41 -3.48 1.56 -3.73
N THR A 42 -3.47 0.81 -4.84
CA THR A 42 -3.67 -0.64 -4.83
C THR A 42 -2.62 -1.44 -5.61
N ASP A 43 -1.68 -0.79 -6.29
CA ASP A 43 -0.58 -1.47 -7.02
C ASP A 43 0.73 -1.34 -6.24
N LEU A 44 1.11 -2.41 -5.53
CA LEU A 44 2.38 -2.56 -4.82
C LEU A 44 3.22 -3.64 -5.50
N ARG A 45 4.46 -3.34 -5.84
CA ARG A 45 5.44 -4.30 -6.35
C ARG A 45 6.62 -4.37 -5.42
N VAL A 46 7.18 -5.55 -5.28
CA VAL A 46 8.38 -5.80 -4.49
C VAL A 46 9.44 -6.39 -5.40
N VAL A 47 10.61 -5.78 -5.38
CA VAL A 47 11.83 -6.26 -6.03
C VAL A 47 12.82 -6.52 -4.91
N GLY A 48 13.41 -7.70 -4.86
CA GLY A 48 14.40 -8.11 -3.86
C GLY A 48 15.61 -8.74 -4.51
#